data_AF-A0A6G2VJ49-F1
#
_entry.id   AF-A0A6G2VJ49-F1
#
_cell.length_a   1.000
_cell.length_b   1.000
_cell.length_c   1.000
_cell.angle_alpha   90.00
_cell.angle_beta   90.00
_cell.angle_gamma   90.00
#
_symmetry.space_group_name_H-M   'P 1'
#
loop_
_entity.id
_entity.type
_entity.pdbx_description
1 polymer ?
#
loop_
_entity_poly.entity_id
_entity_poly.type
_entity_poly.pdbx_seq_one_letter_code
_entity_poly.pdbx_strand_id
1 'polypeptide(L)'
;MGTREEADREFWRRALTAGGVTAAPRWVREPVPGTLEQEVEVPDDVATSVRALVRRSSLPLSSVLLAAHAKVLAALSGEREVVTGYTAGVGGEPLPCRLEVPPGSWRALVSAAEHAEAEVLAHREFPVARLRRELGVDEPSYEVVFGPMGADEAHADDGVLHVRWCDRGGRLVLRLRCRTDALDADGAMRIGGYHLKALRLLAAGPDSDHTQQSLLSAGEVREQLEGLAGPRRPLPDARAHELFEQRVRAHPHAVAAVHGEVEWTYGELNARANRLARALLARGLGREGVVAVVTERNLDWLAATLAVFKAGGVYLPIEPHFPAGRIAAMLTRADCRLVLTESGSTETLDEALATVPGVEKLPVGTAYAEGHADDDPEVPVEAGRLAYIYFTSGSTG
;
A
#
# COMPACT_ATOMS: atom_id res chain seq x y z
N MET A 1 11.61 12.77 50.50
CA MET A 1 12.16 13.50 49.33
C MET A 1 12.80 12.53 48.34
N GLY A 2 13.75 11.68 48.75
CA GLY A 2 14.43 10.74 47.83
C GLY A 2 13.59 9.66 47.14
N THR A 3 12.44 9.25 47.68
CA THR A 3 11.59 8.20 47.06
C THR A 3 10.77 8.68 45.86
N ARG A 4 10.35 9.95 45.85
CA ARG A 4 9.61 10.54 44.73
C ARG A 4 10.54 10.84 43.55
N GLU A 5 11.72 11.38 43.85
CA GLU A 5 12.72 11.70 42.83
C GLU A 5 13.25 10.45 42.11
N GLU A 6 13.44 9.32 42.82
CA GLU A 6 13.81 8.05 42.17
C GLU A 6 12.68 7.49 41.31
N ALA A 7 11.42 7.58 41.76
CA ALA A 7 10.27 7.16 40.96
C ALA A 7 10.10 8.01 39.68
N ASP A 8 10.25 9.33 39.79
CA ASP A 8 10.24 10.25 38.65
C ASP A 8 11.39 9.92 37.67
N ARG A 9 12.60 9.68 38.20
CA ARG A 9 13.78 9.29 37.40
C ARG A 9 13.57 7.96 36.69
N GLU A 10 13.02 6.95 37.35
CA GLU A 10 12.75 5.64 36.77
C GLU A 10 11.68 5.70 35.69
N PHE A 11 10.60 6.45 35.91
CA PHE A 11 9.56 6.70 34.90
C PHE A 11 10.17 7.30 33.63
N TRP A 12 10.87 8.43 33.75
CA TRP A 12 11.47 9.09 32.58
C TRP A 12 12.59 8.28 31.95
N ARG A 13 13.38 7.53 32.72
CA ARG A 13 14.38 6.61 32.16
C ARG A 13 13.71 5.60 31.25
N ARG A 14 12.65 4.93 31.71
CA ARG A 14 11.89 3.96 30.89
C ARG A 14 11.29 4.63 29.64
N ALA A 15 10.65 5.79 29.79
CA ALA A 15 10.03 6.51 28.67
C ALA A 15 11.04 6.91 27.58
N LEU A 16 12.23 7.37 27.97
CA LEU A 16 13.30 7.78 27.06
C LEU A 16 14.01 6.61 26.39
N THR A 17 14.18 5.48 27.10
CA THR A 17 14.87 4.30 26.55
C THR A 17 13.95 3.33 25.81
N ALA A 18 12.63 3.50 25.87
CA ALA A 18 11.67 2.65 25.17
C ALA A 18 11.83 2.67 23.64
N GLY A 19 12.47 3.71 23.09
CA GLY A 19 12.68 3.87 21.65
C GLY A 19 11.38 4.13 20.87
N GLY A 20 11.49 4.31 19.56
CA GLY A 20 10.36 4.64 18.71
C GLY A 20 10.01 6.12 18.72
N VAL A 21 9.69 6.64 17.54
CA VAL A 21 9.29 8.02 17.29
C VAL A 21 8.11 7.98 16.35
N THR A 22 7.04 8.74 16.65
CA THR A 22 5.99 8.98 15.67
C THR A 22 6.42 10.12 14.76
N ALA A 23 6.88 9.76 13.56
CA ALA A 23 7.31 10.74 12.57
C ALA A 23 6.13 11.57 12.08
N ALA A 24 6.33 12.87 11.95
CA ALA A 24 5.40 13.75 11.25
C ALA A 24 5.42 13.43 9.74
N PRO A 25 4.30 13.58 9.02
CA PRO A 25 4.31 13.35 7.60
C PRO A 25 5.24 14.32 6.85
N ARG A 26 5.86 13.84 5.77
CA ARG A 26 6.63 14.65 4.83
C ARG A 26 5.86 14.72 3.51
N TRP A 27 4.95 15.69 3.38
CA TRP A 27 4.02 15.82 2.25
C TRP A 27 4.33 17.00 1.33
N VAL A 28 5.59 17.39 1.26
CA VAL A 28 6.06 18.45 0.37
C VAL A 28 6.89 17.81 -0.74
N ARG A 29 6.64 18.22 -1.99
CA ARG A 29 7.40 17.74 -3.15
C ARG A 29 8.78 18.37 -3.24
N GLU A 30 8.89 19.66 -2.90
CA GLU A 30 10.11 20.46 -2.92
C GLU A 30 10.34 21.09 -1.55
N PRO A 31 11.10 20.43 -0.65
CA PRO A 31 11.31 20.89 0.72
C PRO A 31 12.04 22.24 0.78
N VAL A 32 11.46 23.23 1.46
CA VAL A 32 12.09 24.54 1.70
C VAL A 32 12.09 24.85 3.20
N PRO A 33 13.23 25.20 3.81
CA PRO A 33 13.28 25.57 5.22
C PRO A 33 12.41 26.78 5.54
N GLY A 34 11.65 26.69 6.62
CA GLY A 34 10.73 27.74 7.05
C GLY A 34 9.67 27.20 8.01
N THR A 35 8.76 28.08 8.42
CA THR A 35 7.64 27.72 9.29
C THR A 35 6.36 28.26 8.70
N LEU A 36 5.32 27.43 8.73
CA LEU A 36 3.97 27.77 8.34
C LEU A 36 3.07 27.62 9.55
N GLU A 37 2.09 28.51 9.63
CA GLU A 37 1.02 28.43 10.61
C GLU A 37 -0.33 28.36 9.91
N GLN A 38 -1.21 27.50 10.41
CA GLN A 38 -2.58 27.33 9.95
C GLN A 38 -3.50 27.26 11.17
N GLU A 39 -4.65 27.89 11.09
CA GLU A 39 -5.67 27.81 12.12
C GLU A 39 -6.93 27.19 11.54
N VAL A 40 -7.55 26.31 12.34
CA VAL A 40 -8.82 25.69 12.01
C VAL A 40 -9.78 25.95 13.16
N GLU A 41 -10.80 26.75 12.88
CA GLU A 41 -11.89 26.99 13.82
C GLU A 41 -12.72 25.72 13.99
N VAL A 42 -12.99 25.31 15.24
CA VAL A 42 -13.89 24.19 15.50
C VAL A 42 -15.33 24.68 15.38
N PRO A 43 -16.15 24.08 14.49
CA PRO A 43 -17.53 24.50 14.32
C PRO A 43 -18.33 24.39 15.61
N ASP A 44 -19.26 25.34 15.81
CA ASP A 44 -19.98 25.52 17.08
C ASP A 44 -20.77 24.28 17.52
N ASP A 45 -21.29 23.50 16.57
CA ASP A 45 -21.98 22.23 16.81
C ASP A 45 -21.03 21.17 17.40
N VAL A 46 -19.80 21.09 16.87
CA VAL A 46 -18.76 20.17 17.34
C VAL A 46 -18.28 20.60 18.72
N ALA A 47 -17.94 21.88 18.90
CA ALA A 47 -17.49 22.42 20.17
C ALA A 47 -18.55 22.21 21.27
N THR A 48 -19.82 22.43 20.96
CA THR A 48 -20.95 22.18 21.87
C THR A 48 -21.06 20.70 22.24
N SER A 49 -20.94 19.81 21.25
CA SER A 49 -21.02 18.36 21.46
C SER A 49 -19.87 17.83 22.31
N VAL A 50 -18.64 18.31 22.08
CA VAL A 50 -17.46 17.96 22.89
C VAL A 50 -17.63 18.47 24.33
N ARG A 51 -18.04 19.73 24.53
CA ARG A 51 -18.31 20.28 25.87
C ARG A 51 -19.42 19.50 26.59
N ALA A 52 -20.45 19.06 25.88
CA ALA A 52 -21.51 18.23 26.45
C ALA A 52 -20.99 16.85 26.85
N LEU A 53 -20.13 16.22 26.04
CA LEU A 53 -19.49 14.95 26.38
C LEU A 53 -18.63 15.07 27.64
N VAL A 54 -17.77 16.09 27.71
CA VAL A 54 -16.92 16.39 28.88
C VAL A 54 -17.76 16.52 30.14
N ARG A 55 -18.87 17.28 30.10
CA ARG A 55 -19.78 17.45 31.25
C ARG A 55 -20.47 16.16 31.69
N ARG A 56 -20.85 15.27 30.75
CA ARG A 56 -21.58 14.03 31.07
C ARG A 56 -20.67 12.92 31.60
N SER A 57 -19.44 12.86 31.08
CA SER A 57 -18.50 11.78 31.39
C SER A 57 -17.52 12.14 32.50
N SER A 58 -17.51 13.39 32.98
CA SER A 58 -16.54 13.92 33.96
C SER A 58 -15.07 13.76 33.52
N LEU A 59 -14.81 13.63 32.22
CA LEU A 59 -13.48 13.47 31.64
C LEU A 59 -12.84 14.84 31.38
N PRO A 60 -11.53 15.00 31.59
CA PRO A 60 -10.85 16.25 31.24
C PRO A 60 -10.96 16.55 29.74
N LEU A 61 -11.16 17.83 29.40
CA LEU A 61 -11.17 18.25 27.98
C LEU A 61 -9.84 17.92 27.30
N SER A 62 -8.73 18.08 28.00
CA SER A 62 -7.39 17.78 27.48
C SER A 62 -7.23 16.31 27.10
N SER A 63 -7.76 15.36 27.88
CA SER A 63 -7.73 13.93 27.55
C SER A 63 -8.57 13.60 26.31
N VAL A 64 -9.72 14.26 26.13
CA VAL A 64 -10.55 14.11 24.91
C VAL A 64 -9.80 14.63 23.67
N LEU A 65 -9.12 15.78 23.80
CA LEU A 65 -8.32 16.36 22.72
C LEU A 65 -7.08 15.51 22.42
N LEU A 66 -6.43 14.95 23.45
CA LEU A 66 -5.28 14.05 23.30
C LEU A 66 -5.69 12.72 22.65
N ALA A 67 -6.85 12.17 22.98
CA ALA A 67 -7.41 10.97 22.33
C ALA A 67 -7.65 11.20 20.83
N ALA A 68 -8.24 12.34 20.47
CA ALA A 68 -8.41 12.71 19.06
C ALA A 68 -7.05 12.89 18.37
N HIS A 69 -6.08 13.54 19.03
CA HIS A 69 -4.73 13.70 18.51
C HIS A 69 -4.02 12.37 18.26
N ALA A 70 -4.06 11.46 19.22
CA ALA A 70 -3.43 10.15 19.07
C ALA A 70 -4.09 9.28 18.00
N LYS A 71 -5.43 9.36 17.85
CA LYS A 71 -6.11 8.71 16.72
C LYS A 71 -5.62 9.25 15.37
N VAL A 72 -5.38 10.57 15.26
CA VAL A 72 -4.81 11.17 14.05
C VAL A 72 -3.39 10.67 13.84
N LEU A 73 -2.53 10.67 14.86
CA LEU A 73 -1.16 10.16 14.75
C LEU A 73 -1.12 8.70 14.30
N ALA A 74 -1.94 7.83 14.90
CA ALA A 74 -2.03 6.43 14.53
C ALA A 74 -2.52 6.24 13.09
N ALA A 75 -3.44 7.09 12.62
CA ALA A 75 -3.89 7.07 11.23
C ALA A 75 -2.80 7.56 10.25
N LEU A 76 -1.95 8.50 10.66
CA LEU A 76 -0.87 9.04 9.84
C LEU A 76 0.35 8.11 9.77
N SER A 77 0.70 7.45 10.88
CA SER A 77 1.86 6.55 10.96
C SER A 77 1.54 5.11 10.57
N GLY A 78 0.28 4.68 10.69
CA GLY A 78 -0.11 3.28 10.60
C GLY A 78 0.20 2.47 11.87
N GLU A 79 0.72 3.11 12.93
CA GLU A 79 1.11 2.48 14.18
C GLU A 79 0.01 2.57 15.24
N ARG A 80 -0.03 1.58 16.14
CA ARG A 80 -0.95 1.60 17.29
C ARG A 80 -0.33 2.25 18.53
N GLU A 81 0.98 2.27 18.63
CA GLU A 81 1.68 2.98 19.69
C GLU A 81 2.25 4.27 19.11
N VAL A 82 1.86 5.40 19.68
CA VAL A 82 2.27 6.73 19.22
C VAL A 82 2.98 7.50 20.33
N VAL A 83 3.91 8.36 19.94
CA VAL A 83 4.67 9.23 20.84
C VAL A 83 4.53 10.67 20.36
N THR A 84 4.07 11.54 21.24
CA THR A 84 3.98 12.99 21.00
C THR A 84 4.67 13.76 22.11
N GLY A 85 5.25 14.92 21.80
CA GLY A 85 5.69 15.86 22.82
C GLY A 85 4.49 16.53 23.45
N TYR A 86 4.31 16.44 24.77
CA TYR A 86 3.19 17.03 25.50
C TYR A 86 3.64 18.30 26.22
N THR A 87 2.98 19.43 25.99
CA THR A 87 3.30 20.69 26.68
C THR A 87 2.59 20.77 28.03
N ALA A 88 3.29 20.45 29.12
CA ALA A 88 2.75 20.38 30.48
C ALA A 88 2.57 21.73 31.22
N GLY A 89 2.45 22.84 30.49
CA GLY A 89 2.08 24.16 31.01
C GLY A 89 3.17 24.96 31.75
N VAL A 90 4.28 24.36 32.20
CA VAL A 90 5.35 25.08 32.92
C VAL A 90 6.53 25.32 31.98
N GLY A 91 6.47 26.36 31.12
CA GLY A 91 7.60 27.03 30.46
C GLY A 91 8.76 26.22 29.84
N GLY A 92 8.68 24.90 29.77
CA GLY A 92 9.77 23.97 29.48
C GLY A 92 9.55 23.19 28.19
N GLU A 93 10.57 22.45 27.79
CA GLU A 93 10.54 21.56 26.63
C GLU A 93 9.36 20.57 26.72
N PRO A 94 8.70 20.21 25.60
CA PRO A 94 7.64 19.22 25.64
C PRO A 94 8.15 17.88 26.18
N LEU A 95 7.30 17.21 26.96
CA LEU A 95 7.64 15.94 27.58
C LEU A 95 7.16 14.79 26.71
N PRO A 96 7.95 13.72 26.49
CA PRO A 96 7.49 12.61 25.67
C PRO A 96 6.28 11.92 26.32
N CYS A 97 5.15 11.95 25.63
CA CYS A 97 3.91 11.29 25.99
C CYS A 97 3.69 10.14 25.03
N ARG A 98 3.81 8.93 25.56
CA ARG A 98 3.60 7.67 24.84
C ARG A 98 2.18 7.19 25.09
N LEU A 99 1.50 6.81 24.03
CA LEU A 99 0.12 6.37 24.09
C LEU A 99 -0.11 5.16 23.19
N GLU A 100 -0.73 4.12 23.74
CA GLU A 100 -1.35 3.06 22.95
C GLU A 100 -2.74 3.50 22.47
N VAL A 101 -3.04 3.28 21.19
CA VAL A 101 -4.34 3.46 20.57
C VAL A 101 -5.02 2.09 20.52
N PRO A 102 -5.79 1.72 21.58
CA PRO A 102 -6.40 0.40 21.67
C PRO A 102 -7.43 0.21 20.55
N PRO A 103 -7.69 -1.03 20.09
CA PRO A 103 -8.85 -1.28 19.25
C PRO A 103 -10.15 -1.12 20.07
N GLY A 104 -11.25 -0.82 19.39
CA GLY A 104 -12.57 -0.74 19.99
C GLY A 104 -13.09 0.70 20.13
N SER A 105 -13.70 1.01 21.27
CA SER A 105 -14.51 2.23 21.41
C SER A 105 -13.68 3.50 21.60
N TRP A 106 -14.20 4.63 21.16
CA TRP A 106 -13.62 5.95 21.45
C TRP A 106 -13.42 6.17 22.96
N ARG A 107 -14.31 5.65 23.81
CA ARG A 107 -14.19 5.73 25.28
C ARG A 107 -12.94 5.04 25.77
N ALA A 108 -12.63 3.85 25.26
CA ALA A 108 -11.40 3.13 25.61
C ALA A 108 -10.16 3.95 25.23
N LEU A 109 -10.16 4.57 24.05
CA LEU A 109 -9.09 5.47 23.63
C LEU A 109 -8.98 6.73 24.52
N VAL A 110 -10.10 7.32 24.94
CA VAL A 110 -10.07 8.46 25.87
C VAL A 110 -9.54 8.06 27.24
N SER A 111 -9.89 6.88 27.75
CA SER A 111 -9.32 6.36 29.00
C SER A 111 -7.82 6.09 28.90
N ALA A 112 -7.34 5.58 27.77
CA ALA A 112 -5.90 5.45 27.52
C ALA A 112 -5.22 6.83 27.51
N ALA A 113 -5.82 7.82 26.84
CA ALA A 113 -5.29 9.19 26.76
C ALA A 113 -5.24 9.87 28.13
N GLU A 114 -6.30 9.73 28.93
CA GLU A 114 -6.35 10.22 30.31
C GLU A 114 -5.25 9.60 31.17
N HIS A 115 -5.03 8.28 31.06
CA HIS A 115 -3.98 7.59 31.81
C HIS A 115 -2.58 8.10 31.44
N ALA A 116 -2.24 8.15 30.15
CA ALA A 116 -0.94 8.63 29.70
C ALA A 116 -0.71 10.12 30.03
N GLU A 117 -1.76 10.94 29.93
CA GLU A 117 -1.71 12.34 30.35
C GLU A 117 -1.44 12.47 31.85
N ALA A 118 -2.14 11.70 32.68
CA ALA A 118 -1.97 11.71 34.13
C ALA A 118 -0.55 11.29 34.54
N GLU A 119 0.04 10.27 33.90
CA GLU A 119 1.42 9.86 34.15
C GLU A 119 2.42 10.99 33.81
N VAL A 120 2.31 11.60 32.63
CA VAL A 120 3.18 12.72 32.23
C VAL A 120 3.05 13.89 33.22
N LEU A 121 1.83 14.25 33.60
CA LEU A 121 1.58 15.35 34.53
C LEU A 121 2.07 15.06 35.96
N ALA A 122 2.01 13.80 36.42
CA ALA A 122 2.49 13.41 37.74
C ALA A 122 4.00 13.59 37.90
N HIS A 123 4.75 13.42 36.81
CA HIS A 123 6.21 13.46 36.76
C HIS A 123 6.78 14.73 36.08
N ARG A 124 5.94 15.72 35.75
CA ARG A 124 6.31 16.89 34.94
C ARG A 124 7.37 17.82 35.54
N GLU A 125 7.53 17.81 36.86
CA GLU A 125 8.48 18.68 37.58
C GLU A 125 9.91 18.14 37.51
N PHE A 126 10.11 16.91 37.03
CA PHE A 126 11.41 16.29 36.92
C PHE A 126 12.22 16.87 35.75
N PRO A 127 13.54 17.12 35.90
CA PRO A 127 14.37 17.73 34.86
C PRO A 127 14.74 16.74 33.73
N VAL A 128 13.78 16.43 32.85
CA VAL A 128 13.94 15.44 31.76
C VAL A 128 15.10 15.76 30.82
N ALA A 129 15.31 17.03 30.47
CA ALA A 129 16.43 17.46 29.61
C ALA A 129 17.82 17.14 30.22
N ARG A 130 17.94 17.11 31.56
CA ARG A 130 19.16 16.66 32.24
C ARG A 130 19.32 15.16 32.10
N LEU A 131 18.25 14.39 32.34
CA LEU A 131 18.29 12.92 32.24
C LEU A 131 18.57 12.46 30.80
N ARG A 132 18.02 13.12 29.78
CA ARG A 132 18.33 12.85 28.37
C ARG A 132 19.83 12.94 28.08
N ARG A 133 20.48 14.01 28.54
CA ARG A 133 21.94 14.19 28.42
C ARG A 133 22.72 13.12 29.19
N GLU A 134 22.26 12.74 30.38
CA GLU A 134 22.88 11.65 31.17
C GLU A 134 22.77 10.29 30.47
N LEU A 135 21.69 10.04 29.73
CA LEU A 135 21.45 8.80 28.99
C LEU A 135 22.04 8.80 27.57
N GLY A 136 22.60 9.92 27.10
CA GLY A 136 23.10 10.05 25.72
C GLY A 136 22.00 10.05 24.65
N VAL A 137 20.80 10.55 24.99
CA VAL A 137 19.66 10.66 24.07
C VAL A 137 19.57 12.10 23.55
N ASP A 138 20.24 12.36 22.42
CA ASP A 138 20.43 13.70 21.89
C ASP A 138 19.17 14.27 21.22
N GLU A 139 18.38 13.46 20.52
CA GLU A 139 17.15 13.88 19.84
C GLU A 139 15.90 13.63 20.71
N PRO A 140 14.86 14.49 20.62
CA PRO A 140 13.58 14.22 21.26
C PRO A 140 12.93 12.98 20.64
N SER A 141 12.23 12.17 21.44
CA SER A 141 11.55 10.96 20.97
C SER A 141 10.22 11.23 20.25
N TYR A 142 10.01 12.46 19.78
CA TYR A 142 8.80 12.90 19.10
C TYR A 142 9.13 13.92 18.01
N GLU A 143 8.38 13.90 16.92
CA GLU A 143 8.39 14.98 15.92
C GLU A 143 7.12 15.84 15.96
N VAL A 144 6.06 15.34 16.59
CA VAL A 144 4.78 16.03 16.71
C VAL A 144 4.54 16.43 18.16
N VAL A 145 4.19 17.69 18.39
CA VAL A 145 3.99 18.28 19.71
C VAL A 145 2.52 18.62 19.91
N PHE A 146 1.90 18.05 20.93
CA PHE A 146 0.55 18.34 21.38
C PHE A 146 0.54 19.38 22.50
N GLY A 147 -0.25 20.45 22.30
CA GLY A 147 -0.53 21.45 23.31
C GLY A 147 -2.00 21.48 23.73
N PRO A 148 -2.34 21.10 24.98
CA PRO A 148 -3.71 21.23 25.47
C PRO A 148 -4.10 22.71 25.64
N MET A 149 -5.40 22.94 25.80
CA MET A 149 -5.93 24.28 26.07
C MET A 149 -5.33 24.87 27.35
N GLY A 150 -4.90 26.13 27.29
CA GLY A 150 -4.35 26.85 28.44
C GLY A 150 -2.88 26.54 28.76
N ALA A 151 -2.21 25.69 27.99
CA ALA A 151 -0.76 25.57 28.06
C ALA A 151 -0.09 26.84 27.50
N ASP A 152 0.95 27.33 28.17
CA ASP A 152 1.80 28.41 27.65
C ASP A 152 2.41 28.03 26.29
N GLU A 153 2.79 29.02 25.49
CA GLU A 153 3.62 28.76 24.31
C GLU A 153 4.92 28.10 24.78
N ALA A 154 5.16 26.87 24.34
CA ALA A 154 6.43 26.22 24.61
C ALA A 154 7.56 27.09 24.02
N HIS A 155 8.69 27.18 24.72
CA HIS A 155 9.91 27.74 24.13
C HIS A 155 10.19 27.03 22.80
N ALA A 156 10.83 27.75 21.86
CA ALA A 156 11.17 27.26 20.53
C ALA A 156 11.70 25.82 20.58
N ASP A 157 10.83 24.87 20.22
CA ASP A 157 11.15 23.47 20.06
C ASP A 157 11.24 23.17 18.57
N ASP A 158 12.13 22.23 18.22
CA ASP A 158 12.48 21.81 16.86
C ASP A 158 11.47 20.80 16.28
N GLY A 159 10.35 20.59 16.97
CA GLY A 159 9.22 19.79 16.51
C GLY A 159 8.79 20.13 15.08
N VAL A 160 8.51 19.10 14.29
CA VAL A 160 8.12 19.24 12.88
C VAL A 160 6.70 19.78 12.75
N LEU A 161 5.81 19.36 13.65
CA LEU A 161 4.40 19.76 13.68
C LEU A 161 3.96 20.00 15.12
N HIS A 162 3.41 21.18 15.39
CA HIS A 162 2.77 21.52 16.64
C HIS A 162 1.26 21.58 16.43
N VAL A 163 0.52 20.84 17.24
CA VAL A 163 -0.94 20.79 17.28
C VAL A 163 -1.38 21.39 18.61
N ARG A 164 -1.88 22.62 18.60
CA ARG A 164 -2.25 23.35 19.81
C ARG A 164 -3.73 23.71 19.82
N TRP A 165 -4.38 23.53 20.95
CA TRP A 165 -5.76 23.95 21.16
C TRP A 165 -5.80 25.23 21.98
N CYS A 166 -6.59 26.21 21.55
CA CYS A 166 -6.78 27.47 22.27
C CYS A 166 -8.24 27.88 22.32
N ASP A 167 -8.57 28.73 23.29
CA ASP A 167 -9.84 29.47 23.32
C ASP A 167 -9.59 30.88 22.80
N ARG A 168 -10.33 31.28 21.75
CA ARG A 168 -10.31 32.64 21.22
C ARG A 168 -11.72 33.21 21.29
N GLY A 169 -12.00 33.98 22.33
CA GLY A 169 -13.30 34.63 22.52
C GLY A 169 -14.45 33.64 22.72
N GLY A 170 -14.22 32.53 23.42
CA GLY A 170 -15.21 31.48 23.69
C GLY A 170 -15.33 30.43 22.59
N ARG A 171 -14.52 30.52 21.53
CA ARG A 171 -14.46 29.54 20.43
C ARG A 171 -13.23 28.66 20.57
N LEU A 172 -13.42 27.35 20.39
CA LEU A 172 -12.33 26.38 20.36
C LEU A 172 -11.63 26.47 19.00
N VAL A 173 -10.32 26.69 19.01
CA VAL A 173 -9.50 26.82 17.80
C VAL A 173 -8.34 25.83 17.86
N LEU A 174 -8.08 25.17 16.73
CA LEU A 174 -6.90 24.34 16.52
C LEU A 174 -5.86 25.14 15.74
N ARG A 175 -4.68 25.34 16.32
CA ARG A 175 -3.54 26.00 15.70
C ARG A 175 -2.49 24.95 15.35
N LEU A 176 -2.09 24.93 14.08
CA LEU A 176 -1.09 24.04 13.51
C LEU A 176 0.13 24.88 13.11
N ARG A 177 1.28 24.62 13.71
CA ARG A 177 2.56 25.21 13.29
C ARG A 177 3.44 24.09 12.75
N CYS A 178 3.89 24.17 11.52
CA CYS A 178 4.70 23.12 10.91
C CYS A 178 5.93 23.67 10.19
N ARG A 179 6.96 22.85 10.06
CA ARG A 179 8.10 23.17 9.20
C ARG A 179 7.71 23.01 7.72
N THR A 180 8.06 23.99 6.89
CA THR A 180 7.70 24.00 5.46
C THR A 180 8.53 23.05 4.61
N ASP A 181 9.61 22.49 5.16
CA ASP A 181 10.36 21.39 4.55
C ASP A 181 9.68 20.02 4.75
N ALA A 182 8.65 19.96 5.61
CA ALA A 182 7.87 18.76 5.89
C ALA A 182 6.41 18.86 5.41
N LEU A 183 5.73 19.99 5.64
CA LEU A 183 4.31 20.16 5.34
C LEU A 183 4.04 21.51 4.66
N ASP A 184 3.22 21.48 3.61
CA ASP A 184 2.63 22.67 3.00
C ASP A 184 1.29 23.04 3.65
N ALA A 185 0.68 24.13 3.19
CA ALA A 185 -0.59 24.61 3.73
C ALA A 185 -1.72 23.59 3.58
N ASP A 186 -1.80 22.92 2.43
CA ASP A 186 -2.82 21.91 2.16
C ASP A 186 -2.63 20.68 3.04
N GLY A 187 -1.40 20.24 3.28
CA GLY A 187 -1.05 19.17 4.20
C GLY A 187 -1.42 19.50 5.65
N ALA A 188 -1.07 20.70 6.11
CA ALA A 188 -1.46 21.18 7.44
C ALA A 188 -2.98 21.27 7.58
N MET A 189 -3.69 21.85 6.61
CA MET A 189 -5.15 21.92 6.61
C MET A 189 -5.80 20.54 6.66
N ARG A 190 -5.29 19.54 5.92
CA ARG A 190 -5.78 18.15 5.97
C ARG A 190 -5.62 17.54 7.36
N ILE A 191 -4.45 17.70 7.98
CA ILE A 191 -4.20 17.22 9.35
C ILE A 191 -5.18 17.89 10.34
N GLY A 192 -5.43 19.19 10.19
CA GLY A 192 -6.46 19.89 10.97
C GLY A 192 -7.84 19.27 10.77
N GLY A 193 -8.25 19.04 9.51
CA GLY A 193 -9.48 18.36 9.15
C GLY A 193 -9.65 16.99 9.83
N TYR A 194 -8.57 16.21 9.93
CA TYR A 194 -8.57 14.91 10.61
C TYR A 194 -8.84 15.04 12.12
N HIS A 195 -8.26 16.04 12.78
CA HIS A 195 -8.53 16.31 14.20
C HIS A 195 -10.00 16.71 14.41
N LEU A 196 -10.55 17.57 13.55
CA LEU A 196 -11.97 17.93 13.62
C LEU A 196 -12.88 16.73 13.36
N LYS A 197 -12.54 15.88 12.39
CA LYS A 197 -13.31 14.66 12.09
C LYS A 197 -13.26 13.68 13.25
N ALA A 198 -12.10 13.49 13.88
CA ALA A 198 -11.95 12.66 15.07
C ALA A 198 -12.82 13.19 16.23
N LEU A 199 -12.79 14.50 16.52
CA LEU A 199 -13.63 15.10 17.56
C LEU A 199 -15.13 14.93 17.29
N ARG A 200 -15.57 15.11 16.04
CA ARG A 200 -16.96 14.87 15.64
C ARG A 200 -17.40 13.44 15.91
N LEU A 201 -16.60 12.48 15.47
CA LEU A 201 -16.90 11.05 15.60
C LEU A 201 -16.94 10.63 17.08
N LEU A 202 -15.93 11.04 17.85
CA LEU A 202 -15.82 10.80 19.28
C LEU A 202 -17.03 11.39 20.04
N ALA A 203 -17.41 12.64 19.75
CA ALA A 203 -18.53 13.29 20.42
C ALA A 203 -19.91 12.70 20.05
N ALA A 204 -20.06 12.22 18.82
CA ALA A 204 -21.31 11.62 18.33
C ALA A 204 -21.55 10.20 18.89
N GLY A 205 -20.48 9.41 19.07
CA GLY A 205 -20.57 8.02 19.50
C GLY A 205 -19.37 7.58 20.31
N PRO A 206 -19.26 7.96 21.60
CA PRO A 206 -18.11 7.59 22.44
C PRO A 206 -17.96 6.08 22.63
N ASP A 207 -19.06 5.32 22.54
CA ASP A 207 -19.03 3.86 22.68
C ASP A 207 -18.91 3.14 21.31
N SER A 208 -18.87 3.89 20.20
CA SER A 208 -18.69 3.33 18.85
C SER A 208 -17.25 2.97 18.58
N ASP A 209 -17.05 1.93 17.75
CA ASP A 209 -15.73 1.48 17.32
C ASP A 209 -15.03 2.53 16.44
N HIS A 210 -13.88 3.04 16.87
CA HIS A 210 -13.11 4.04 16.15
C HIS A 210 -12.13 3.44 15.13
N THR A 211 -11.91 2.12 15.13
CA THR A 211 -10.93 1.47 14.26
C THR A 211 -11.37 1.47 12.80
N GLN A 212 -12.67 1.28 12.55
CA GLN A 212 -13.26 1.25 11.20
C GLN A 212 -13.65 2.63 10.66
N GLN A 213 -13.41 3.69 11.43
CA GLN A 213 -13.83 5.03 11.06
C GLN A 213 -12.71 5.78 10.33
N SER A 214 -13.02 6.23 9.12
CA SER A 214 -12.14 7.08 8.32
C SER A 214 -12.14 8.53 8.80
N LEU A 215 -10.95 9.12 8.86
CA LEU A 215 -10.76 10.54 9.15
C LEU A 215 -10.78 11.42 7.88
N LEU A 216 -10.75 10.80 6.69
CA LEU A 216 -10.73 11.52 5.43
C LEU A 216 -12.01 12.33 5.23
N SER A 217 -11.86 13.51 4.66
CA SER A 217 -12.99 14.30 4.17
C SER A 217 -13.63 13.65 2.94
N ALA A 218 -14.87 14.01 2.64
CA ALA A 218 -15.53 13.57 1.42
C ALA A 218 -14.79 14.02 0.15
N GLY A 219 -14.10 15.17 0.22
CA GLY A 219 -13.26 15.66 -0.88
C GLY A 219 -12.04 14.78 -1.12
N GLU A 220 -11.34 14.39 -0.05
CA GLU A 220 -10.18 13.48 -0.15
C GLU A 220 -10.57 12.09 -0.63
N VAL A 221 -11.70 11.54 -0.16
CA VAL A 221 -12.21 10.26 -0.66
C VAL A 221 -12.51 10.35 -2.15
N ARG A 222 -13.15 11.43 -2.61
CA ARG A 222 -13.43 11.64 -4.03
C ARG A 222 -12.13 11.75 -4.85
N GLU A 223 -11.16 12.52 -4.38
CA GLU A 223 -9.87 12.65 -5.06
C GLU A 223 -9.17 11.30 -5.20
N GLN A 224 -9.14 10.50 -4.12
CA GLN A 224 -8.52 9.17 -4.14
C GLN A 224 -9.24 8.18 -5.06
N LEU A 225 -10.58 8.21 -5.11
CA LEU A 225 -11.36 7.24 -5.87
C LEU A 225 -11.62 7.66 -7.33
N GLU A 226 -11.70 8.96 -7.60
CA GLU A 226 -12.08 9.50 -8.92
C GLU A 226 -10.93 10.29 -9.55
N GLY A 227 -10.26 11.15 -8.79
CA GLY A 227 -9.14 11.98 -9.29
C GLY A 227 -7.92 11.14 -9.68
N LEU A 228 -7.56 10.16 -8.84
CA LEU A 228 -6.40 9.28 -9.06
C LEU A 228 -6.70 8.05 -9.94
N ALA A 229 -7.96 7.81 -10.32
CA ALA A 229 -8.35 6.62 -11.09
C ALA A 229 -7.92 6.67 -12.58
N GLY A 230 -7.49 7.83 -13.07
CA GLY A 230 -7.10 8.03 -14.46
C GLY A 230 -8.27 7.97 -15.47
N PRO A 231 -7.99 8.16 -16.77
CA PRO A 231 -9.03 8.21 -17.79
C PRO A 231 -9.64 6.83 -18.04
N ARG A 232 -10.97 6.76 -18.12
CA ARG A 232 -11.69 5.57 -18.57
C ARG A 232 -11.70 5.51 -20.10
N ARG A 233 -11.33 4.36 -20.68
CA ARG A 233 -11.38 4.12 -22.12
C ARG A 233 -12.20 2.88 -22.43
N PRO A 234 -13.23 2.95 -23.30
CA PRO A 234 -13.89 1.75 -23.77
C PRO A 234 -12.89 0.93 -24.58
N LEU A 235 -12.82 -0.37 -24.29
CA LEU A 235 -12.02 -1.32 -25.06
C LEU A 235 -12.94 -2.12 -25.99
N PRO A 236 -12.45 -2.56 -27.17
CA PRO A 236 -13.21 -3.46 -28.03
C PRO A 236 -13.58 -4.75 -27.30
N ASP A 237 -14.77 -5.29 -27.56
CA ASP A 237 -15.16 -6.63 -27.12
C ASP A 237 -14.54 -7.68 -28.05
N ALA A 238 -13.22 -7.79 -27.98
CA ALA A 238 -12.41 -8.73 -28.76
C ALA A 238 -11.21 -9.20 -27.94
N ARG A 239 -10.82 -10.45 -28.14
CA ARG A 239 -9.66 -11.09 -27.52
C ARG A 239 -8.40 -10.70 -28.27
N ALA A 240 -7.24 -10.82 -27.60
CA ALA A 240 -5.97 -10.40 -28.17
C ALA A 240 -5.66 -11.08 -29.53
N HIS A 241 -5.95 -12.37 -29.67
CA HIS A 241 -5.76 -13.10 -30.92
C HIS A 241 -6.77 -12.67 -32.01
N GLU A 242 -8.02 -12.36 -31.66
CA GLU A 242 -9.03 -11.85 -32.60
C GLU A 242 -8.62 -10.47 -33.16
N LEU A 243 -8.08 -9.59 -32.30
CA LEU A 243 -7.53 -8.30 -32.73
C LEU A 243 -6.30 -8.48 -33.63
N PHE A 244 -5.47 -9.48 -33.36
CA PHE A 244 -4.36 -9.85 -34.24
C PHE A 244 -4.87 -10.35 -35.60
N GLU A 245 -5.85 -11.24 -35.65
CA GLU A 245 -6.46 -11.74 -36.89
C GLU A 245 -7.11 -10.63 -37.72
N GLN A 246 -7.72 -9.63 -37.08
CA GLN A 246 -8.20 -8.43 -37.78
C GLN A 246 -7.06 -7.68 -38.47
N ARG A 247 -5.88 -7.59 -37.84
CA ARG A 247 -4.68 -7.01 -38.46
C ARG A 247 -4.16 -7.86 -39.61
N VAL A 248 -4.19 -9.19 -39.46
CA VAL A 248 -3.81 -10.13 -40.53
C VAL A 248 -4.69 -9.95 -41.76
N ARG A 249 -6.02 -9.85 -41.59
CA ARG A 249 -6.96 -9.62 -42.70
C ARG A 249 -6.73 -8.28 -43.39
N ALA A 250 -6.40 -7.24 -42.63
CA ALA A 250 -6.21 -5.90 -43.18
C ALA A 250 -4.82 -5.68 -43.82
N HIS A 251 -3.77 -6.33 -43.30
CA HIS A 251 -2.38 -6.09 -43.71
C HIS A 251 -1.56 -7.39 -43.80
N PRO A 252 -1.98 -8.37 -44.62
CA PRO A 252 -1.38 -9.72 -44.60
C PRO A 252 0.10 -9.73 -44.98
N HIS A 253 0.53 -8.82 -45.86
CA HIS A 253 1.91 -8.73 -46.36
C HIS A 253 2.79 -7.74 -45.58
N ALA A 254 2.26 -7.08 -44.56
CA ALA A 254 3.07 -6.21 -43.71
C ALA A 254 3.91 -7.05 -42.74
N VAL A 255 5.14 -6.60 -42.48
CA VAL A 255 6.02 -7.23 -41.48
C VAL A 255 5.37 -7.14 -40.09
N ALA A 256 5.26 -8.28 -39.41
CA ALA A 256 4.69 -8.39 -38.06
C ALA A 256 5.79 -8.56 -37.00
N ALA A 257 6.84 -9.33 -37.31
CA ALA A 257 7.92 -9.62 -36.37
C ALA A 257 9.25 -9.84 -37.11
N VAL A 258 10.34 -9.47 -36.43
CA VAL A 258 11.73 -9.58 -36.93
C VAL A 258 12.60 -10.17 -35.83
N HIS A 259 13.46 -11.13 -36.18
CA HIS A 259 14.46 -11.70 -35.28
C HIS A 259 15.75 -11.98 -36.05
N GLY A 260 16.79 -11.18 -35.78
CA GLY A 260 17.99 -11.15 -36.63
C GLY A 260 17.64 -10.73 -38.05
N GLU A 261 18.09 -11.50 -39.04
CA GLU A 261 17.85 -11.27 -40.46
C GLU A 261 16.55 -11.91 -40.98
N VAL A 262 15.76 -12.55 -40.11
CA VAL A 262 14.51 -13.22 -40.48
C VAL A 262 13.32 -12.36 -40.09
N GLU A 263 12.43 -12.14 -41.06
CA GLU A 263 11.18 -11.40 -40.88
C GLU A 263 9.99 -12.29 -41.22
N TRP A 264 8.90 -12.19 -40.44
CA TRP A 264 7.60 -12.76 -40.81
C TRP A 264 6.57 -11.66 -40.97
N THR A 265 5.81 -11.76 -42.05
CA THR A 265 4.60 -10.95 -42.26
C THR A 265 3.47 -11.39 -41.33
N TYR A 266 2.43 -10.56 -41.20
CA TYR A 266 1.22 -10.92 -40.43
C TYR A 266 0.60 -12.23 -40.92
N GLY A 267 0.49 -12.43 -42.24
CA GLY A 267 -0.04 -13.66 -42.82
C GLY A 267 0.80 -14.89 -42.47
N GLU A 268 2.13 -14.78 -42.57
CA GLU A 268 3.06 -15.86 -42.26
C GLU A 268 3.09 -16.25 -40.78
N LEU A 269 3.02 -15.27 -39.89
CA LEU A 269 2.94 -15.49 -38.45
C LEU A 269 1.59 -16.13 -38.08
N ASN A 270 0.49 -15.65 -38.66
CA ASN A 270 -0.84 -16.21 -38.42
C ASN A 270 -0.93 -17.67 -38.87
N ALA A 271 -0.47 -17.98 -40.08
CA ALA A 271 -0.46 -19.33 -40.62
C ALA A 271 0.31 -20.31 -39.73
N ARG A 272 1.47 -19.90 -39.20
CA ARG A 272 2.27 -20.71 -38.25
C ARG A 272 1.54 -20.90 -36.92
N ALA A 273 1.00 -19.82 -36.35
CA ALA A 273 0.24 -19.90 -35.11
C ALA A 273 -1.00 -20.80 -35.25
N ASN A 274 -1.70 -20.75 -36.39
CA ASN A 274 -2.86 -21.60 -36.67
C ASN A 274 -2.50 -23.09 -36.74
N ARG A 275 -1.39 -23.44 -37.40
CA ARG A 275 -0.89 -24.82 -37.42
C ARG A 275 -0.56 -25.34 -36.03
N LEU A 276 0.12 -24.53 -35.22
CA LEU A 276 0.42 -24.90 -33.83
C LEU A 276 -0.84 -25.01 -32.98
N ALA A 277 -1.81 -24.12 -33.15
CA ALA A 277 -3.08 -24.17 -32.43
C ALA A 277 -3.82 -25.48 -32.72
N ARG A 278 -3.88 -25.89 -34.00
CA ARG A 278 -4.48 -27.17 -34.39
C ARG A 278 -3.70 -28.37 -33.87
N ALA A 279 -2.37 -28.32 -33.86
CA ALA A 279 -1.54 -29.37 -33.26
C ALA A 279 -1.81 -29.53 -31.76
N LEU A 280 -2.04 -28.44 -31.02
CA LEU A 280 -2.44 -28.47 -29.61
C LEU A 280 -3.86 -29.04 -29.43
N LEU A 281 -4.82 -28.60 -30.26
CA LEU A 281 -6.20 -29.10 -30.22
C LEU A 281 -6.27 -30.61 -30.54
N ALA A 282 -5.48 -31.08 -31.51
CA ALA A 282 -5.39 -32.50 -31.87
C ALA A 282 -4.86 -33.37 -30.70
N ARG A 283 -4.13 -32.77 -29.76
CA ARG A 283 -3.63 -33.40 -28.53
C ARG A 283 -4.58 -33.27 -27.35
N GLY A 284 -5.81 -32.81 -27.60
CA GLY A 284 -6.85 -32.71 -26.59
C GLY A 284 -6.71 -31.50 -25.68
N LEU A 285 -6.05 -30.42 -26.13
CA LEU A 285 -6.08 -29.16 -25.41
C LEU A 285 -7.53 -28.72 -25.21
N GLY A 286 -7.98 -28.78 -23.95
CA GLY A 286 -9.32 -28.40 -23.55
C GLY A 286 -9.45 -26.91 -23.23
N ARG A 287 -10.67 -26.50 -22.85
CA ARG A 287 -10.94 -25.15 -22.34
C ARG A 287 -10.01 -24.86 -21.16
N GLU A 288 -9.29 -23.73 -21.23
CA GLU A 288 -8.34 -23.30 -20.19
C GLU A 288 -7.23 -24.33 -19.88
N GLY A 289 -6.97 -25.26 -20.79
CA GLY A 289 -5.82 -26.16 -20.65
C GLY A 289 -4.52 -25.36 -20.70
N VAL A 290 -3.60 -25.66 -19.77
CA VAL A 290 -2.32 -24.96 -19.68
C VAL A 290 -1.33 -25.56 -20.66
N VAL A 291 -0.71 -24.67 -21.45
CA VAL A 291 0.38 -25.00 -22.37
C VAL A 291 1.61 -24.22 -21.93
N ALA A 292 2.63 -24.95 -21.51
CA ALA A 292 3.93 -24.37 -21.25
C ALA A 292 4.64 -24.07 -22.57
N VAL A 293 5.21 -22.89 -22.70
CA VAL A 293 6.09 -22.53 -23.81
C VAL A 293 7.48 -22.36 -23.24
N VAL A 294 8.34 -23.32 -23.57
CA VAL A 294 9.73 -23.44 -23.11
C VAL A 294 10.61 -23.26 -24.33
N THR A 295 10.86 -22.01 -24.72
CA THR A 295 11.66 -21.68 -25.91
C THR A 295 12.48 -20.44 -25.65
N GLU A 296 13.59 -20.28 -26.36
CA GLU A 296 14.24 -18.98 -26.52
C GLU A 296 13.27 -17.91 -27.05
N ARG A 297 13.60 -16.63 -26.83
CA ARG A 297 12.84 -15.49 -27.39
C ARG A 297 13.12 -15.33 -28.89
N ASN A 298 12.46 -16.14 -29.70
CA ASN A 298 12.56 -16.14 -31.15
C ASN A 298 11.17 -15.97 -31.82
N LEU A 299 11.09 -16.10 -33.15
CA LEU A 299 9.81 -15.99 -33.87
C LEU A 299 8.84 -17.13 -33.55
N ASP A 300 9.35 -18.33 -33.27
CA ASP A 300 8.53 -19.49 -32.89
C ASP A 300 7.89 -19.31 -31.51
N TRP A 301 8.56 -18.65 -30.57
CA TRP A 301 7.96 -18.25 -29.29
C TRP A 301 6.70 -17.38 -29.49
N LEU A 302 6.77 -16.42 -30.42
CA LEU A 302 5.64 -15.54 -30.73
C LEU A 302 4.50 -16.34 -31.38
N ALA A 303 4.81 -17.22 -32.33
CA ALA A 303 3.82 -18.10 -32.95
C ALA A 303 3.18 -19.06 -31.93
N ALA A 304 3.97 -19.67 -31.04
CA ALA A 304 3.49 -20.53 -29.97
C ALA A 304 2.56 -19.79 -29.00
N THR A 305 2.91 -18.57 -28.61
CA THR A 305 2.07 -17.75 -27.73
C THR A 305 0.72 -17.44 -28.38
N LEU A 306 0.72 -17.01 -29.65
CA LEU A 306 -0.52 -16.79 -30.40
C LEU A 306 -1.33 -18.08 -30.59
N ALA A 307 -0.66 -19.20 -30.83
CA ALA A 307 -1.29 -20.50 -30.99
C ALA A 307 -2.06 -20.94 -29.75
N VAL A 308 -1.47 -20.75 -28.56
CA VAL A 308 -2.13 -21.05 -27.28
C VAL A 308 -3.41 -20.21 -27.12
N PHE A 309 -3.34 -18.91 -27.41
CA PHE A 309 -4.53 -18.05 -27.33
C PHE A 309 -5.60 -18.43 -28.36
N LYS A 310 -5.20 -18.73 -29.60
CA LYS A 310 -6.10 -19.17 -30.69
C LYS A 310 -6.75 -20.52 -30.41
N ALA A 311 -6.06 -21.41 -29.69
CA ALA A 311 -6.62 -22.68 -29.25
C ALA A 311 -7.49 -22.56 -27.98
N GLY A 312 -7.59 -21.36 -27.38
CA GLY A 312 -8.32 -21.13 -26.13
C GLY A 312 -7.65 -21.72 -24.89
N GLY A 313 -6.33 -21.96 -24.96
CA GLY A 313 -5.51 -22.44 -23.85
C GLY A 313 -4.90 -21.29 -23.03
N VAL A 314 -4.21 -21.68 -21.97
CA VAL A 314 -3.54 -20.77 -21.02
C VAL A 314 -2.04 -20.84 -21.24
N TYR A 315 -1.44 -19.70 -21.53
CA TYR A 315 -0.01 -19.58 -21.78
C TYR A 315 0.80 -19.60 -20.47
N LEU A 316 1.70 -20.57 -20.34
CA LEU A 316 2.67 -20.63 -19.24
C LEU A 316 4.09 -20.43 -19.80
N PRO A 317 4.68 -19.22 -19.70
CA PRO A 317 6.06 -19.00 -20.09
C PRO A 317 7.01 -19.65 -19.10
N ILE A 318 7.97 -20.41 -19.61
CA ILE A 318 9.05 -20.99 -18.82
C ILE A 318 10.37 -20.68 -19.51
N GLU A 319 11.32 -20.14 -18.75
CA GLU A 319 12.69 -19.92 -19.22
C GLU A 319 13.39 -21.27 -19.46
N PRO A 320 13.86 -21.57 -20.68
CA PRO A 320 14.48 -22.86 -21.00
C PRO A 320 15.70 -23.18 -20.12
N HIS A 321 16.44 -22.16 -19.68
CA HIS A 321 17.62 -22.32 -18.84
C HIS A 321 17.33 -22.47 -17.33
N PHE A 322 16.06 -22.54 -16.92
CA PHE A 322 15.76 -22.80 -15.51
C PHE A 322 16.21 -24.20 -15.07
N PRO A 323 16.60 -24.36 -13.79
CA PRO A 323 16.91 -25.69 -13.25
C PRO A 323 15.71 -26.63 -13.41
N ALA A 324 15.96 -27.90 -13.73
CA ALA A 324 14.92 -28.91 -13.97
C ALA A 324 13.87 -28.97 -12.86
N GLY A 325 14.30 -28.93 -11.58
CA GLY A 325 13.38 -28.91 -10.44
C GLY A 325 12.44 -27.71 -10.41
N ARG A 326 12.89 -26.54 -10.88
CA ARG A 326 12.05 -25.33 -10.99
C ARG A 326 11.04 -25.47 -12.13
N ILE A 327 11.46 -25.98 -13.28
CA ILE A 327 10.57 -26.27 -14.42
C ILE A 327 9.49 -27.27 -13.98
N ALA A 328 9.89 -28.38 -13.35
CA ALA A 328 8.98 -29.41 -12.86
C ALA A 328 7.96 -28.86 -11.85
N ALA A 329 8.41 -28.02 -10.91
CA ALA A 329 7.54 -27.37 -9.94
C ALA A 329 6.52 -26.44 -10.60
N MET A 330 6.94 -25.65 -11.60
CA MET A 330 6.03 -24.77 -12.35
C MET A 330 4.99 -25.57 -13.15
N LEU A 331 5.42 -26.61 -13.87
CA LEU A 331 4.53 -27.48 -14.64
C LEU A 331 3.49 -28.17 -13.73
N THR A 332 3.95 -28.74 -12.61
CA THR A 332 3.09 -29.43 -11.64
C THR A 332 2.09 -28.47 -11.02
N ARG A 333 2.54 -27.30 -10.54
CA ARG A 333 1.68 -26.33 -9.86
C ARG A 333 0.65 -25.68 -10.79
N ALA A 334 0.93 -25.63 -12.09
CA ALA A 334 0.01 -25.13 -13.10
C ALA A 334 -0.91 -26.23 -13.69
N ASP A 335 -0.81 -27.50 -13.25
CA ASP A 335 -1.48 -28.64 -13.90
C ASP A 335 -1.26 -28.68 -15.42
N CYS A 336 -0.04 -28.35 -15.85
CA CYS A 336 0.33 -28.24 -17.25
C CYS A 336 0.43 -29.63 -17.89
N ARG A 337 -0.22 -29.83 -19.04
CA ARG A 337 -0.25 -31.13 -19.75
C ARG A 337 0.44 -31.12 -21.11
N LEU A 338 0.67 -29.95 -21.69
CA LEU A 338 1.34 -29.79 -22.98
C LEU A 338 2.49 -28.80 -22.84
N VAL A 339 3.64 -29.14 -23.42
CA VAL A 339 4.81 -28.25 -23.51
C VAL A 339 5.15 -28.04 -24.98
N LEU A 340 5.10 -26.81 -25.45
CA LEU A 340 5.73 -26.39 -26.69
C LEU A 340 7.17 -26.00 -26.41
N THR A 341 8.09 -26.55 -27.20
CA THR A 341 9.53 -26.30 -27.05
C THR A 341 10.22 -26.25 -28.40
N GLU A 342 11.42 -25.69 -28.46
CA GLU A 342 12.25 -25.79 -29.65
C GLU A 342 12.83 -27.20 -29.81
N SER A 343 13.29 -27.53 -31.02
CA SER A 343 13.80 -28.86 -31.34
C SER A 343 15.19 -29.17 -30.76
N GLY A 344 15.87 -28.19 -30.13
CA GLY A 344 17.24 -28.32 -29.62
C GLY A 344 17.38 -27.83 -28.16
N SER A 345 18.47 -28.23 -27.49
CA SER A 345 18.86 -27.85 -26.12
C SER A 345 17.71 -27.90 -25.08
N THR A 346 17.11 -29.08 -24.92
CA THR A 346 16.01 -29.31 -23.97
C THR A 346 16.43 -30.11 -22.74
N GLU A 347 17.72 -30.21 -22.41
CA GLU A 347 18.23 -31.12 -21.37
C GLU A 347 17.55 -30.90 -20.01
N THR A 348 17.51 -29.66 -19.53
CA THR A 348 16.85 -29.28 -18.27
C THR A 348 15.34 -29.54 -18.29
N LEU A 349 14.69 -29.34 -19.44
CA LEU A 349 13.27 -29.65 -19.64
C LEU A 349 13.03 -31.16 -19.63
N ASP A 350 13.88 -31.95 -20.30
CA ASP A 350 13.76 -33.41 -20.37
C ASP A 350 13.96 -34.04 -18.99
N GLU A 351 14.94 -33.54 -18.22
CA GLU A 351 15.11 -33.90 -16.81
C GLU A 351 13.87 -33.55 -15.97
N ALA A 352 13.27 -32.38 -16.18
CA ALA A 352 12.05 -31.99 -15.48
C ALA A 352 10.88 -32.92 -15.82
N LEU A 353 10.66 -33.20 -17.10
CA LEU A 353 9.57 -34.04 -17.60
C LEU A 353 9.69 -35.50 -17.13
N ALA A 354 10.91 -36.00 -16.91
CA ALA A 354 11.12 -37.31 -16.28
C ALA A 354 10.52 -37.41 -14.87
N THR A 355 10.32 -36.28 -14.19
CA THR A 355 9.74 -36.19 -12.84
C THR A 355 8.26 -35.77 -12.82
N VAL A 356 7.70 -35.34 -13.95
CA VAL A 356 6.30 -34.87 -14.07
C VAL A 356 5.56 -35.74 -15.11
N PRO A 357 4.95 -36.87 -14.69
CA PRO A 357 4.29 -37.77 -15.62
C PRO A 357 3.04 -37.13 -16.24
N GLY A 358 2.75 -37.47 -17.50
CA GLY A 358 1.54 -37.04 -18.19
C GLY A 358 1.64 -35.68 -18.90
N VAL A 359 2.82 -35.06 -18.91
CA VAL A 359 3.09 -33.87 -19.71
C VAL A 359 3.66 -34.27 -21.07
N GLU A 360 2.96 -33.93 -22.15
CA GLU A 360 3.43 -34.18 -23.51
C GLU A 360 4.32 -33.04 -23.99
N LYS A 361 5.55 -33.38 -24.38
CA LYS A 361 6.49 -32.47 -25.05
C LYS A 361 6.26 -32.47 -26.55
N LEU A 362 6.03 -31.29 -27.11
CA LEU A 362 5.82 -31.06 -28.53
C LEU A 362 6.86 -30.07 -29.07
N PRO A 363 7.88 -30.54 -29.81
CA PRO A 363 8.76 -29.66 -30.55
C PRO A 363 7.99 -28.86 -31.62
N VAL A 364 8.20 -27.55 -31.68
CA VAL A 364 7.52 -26.66 -32.63
C VAL A 364 7.73 -27.09 -34.08
N GLY A 365 8.94 -27.52 -34.44
CA GLY A 365 9.25 -28.04 -35.78
C GLY A 365 8.45 -29.29 -36.14
N THR A 366 8.21 -30.18 -35.18
CA THR A 366 7.38 -31.38 -35.37
C THR A 366 5.92 -30.98 -35.59
N ALA A 367 5.40 -30.05 -34.80
CA ALA A 367 4.03 -29.56 -34.94
C ALA A 367 3.78 -28.90 -36.30
N TYR A 368 4.77 -28.19 -36.87
CA TYR A 368 4.67 -27.67 -38.24
C TYR A 368 4.65 -28.77 -39.31
N ALA A 369 5.41 -29.85 -39.11
CA ALA A 369 5.51 -30.95 -40.06
C ALA A 369 4.24 -31.83 -40.12
N GLU A 370 3.32 -31.70 -39.17
CA GLU A 370 2.04 -32.43 -39.16
C GLU A 370 1.07 -32.00 -40.28
N GLY A 371 1.32 -30.86 -40.94
CA GLY A 371 0.56 -30.46 -42.12
C GLY A 371 -0.89 -30.02 -41.82
N HIS A 372 -1.16 -29.55 -40.60
CA HIS A 372 -2.44 -28.94 -40.26
C HIS A 372 -2.76 -27.72 -41.14
N ALA A 373 -4.06 -27.42 -41.29
CA ALA A 373 -4.52 -26.26 -42.02
C ALA A 373 -4.08 -24.94 -41.35
N ASP A 374 -3.91 -23.89 -42.15
CA ASP A 374 -3.35 -22.60 -41.72
C ASP A 374 -4.38 -21.47 -41.61
N ASP A 375 -5.67 -21.76 -41.81
CA ASP A 375 -6.81 -20.90 -41.48
C ASP A 375 -7.07 -20.85 -39.96
N ASP A 376 -7.71 -19.77 -39.50
CA ASP A 376 -7.97 -19.55 -38.08
C ASP A 376 -8.84 -20.70 -37.50
N PRO A 377 -8.51 -21.25 -36.32
CA PRO A 377 -9.19 -22.44 -35.79
C PRO A 377 -10.62 -22.20 -35.28
N GLU A 378 -11.11 -20.96 -35.31
CA GLU A 378 -12.48 -20.54 -34.91
C GLU A 378 -12.92 -21.04 -33.52
N VAL A 379 -11.99 -21.15 -32.57
CA VAL A 379 -12.29 -21.58 -31.19
C VAL A 379 -12.93 -20.43 -30.41
N PRO A 380 -14.13 -20.60 -29.83
CA PRO A 380 -14.75 -19.55 -29.04
C PRO A 380 -14.05 -19.35 -27.68
N VAL A 381 -13.46 -18.17 -27.49
CA VAL A 381 -12.79 -17.75 -26.25
C VAL A 381 -13.57 -16.60 -25.59
N GLU A 382 -13.99 -16.82 -24.35
CA GLU A 382 -14.74 -15.84 -23.56
C GLU A 382 -13.76 -14.92 -22.78
N ALA A 383 -14.13 -13.65 -22.57
CA ALA A 383 -13.27 -12.65 -21.93
C ALA A 383 -12.88 -12.98 -20.47
N GLY A 384 -13.68 -13.79 -19.77
CA GLY A 384 -13.40 -14.20 -18.39
C GLY A 384 -12.43 -15.37 -18.23
N ARG A 385 -11.97 -15.97 -19.34
CA ARG A 385 -11.06 -17.12 -19.29
C ARG A 385 -9.62 -16.72 -19.05
N LEU A 386 -8.85 -17.61 -18.43
CA LEU A 386 -7.42 -17.44 -18.22
C LEU A 386 -6.69 -17.29 -19.56
N ALA A 387 -5.88 -16.25 -19.68
CA ALA A 387 -4.98 -16.07 -20.83
C ALA A 387 -3.59 -16.64 -20.54
N TYR A 388 -3.05 -16.39 -19.34
CA TYR A 388 -1.71 -16.82 -18.97
C TYR A 388 -1.57 -17.07 -17.46
N ILE A 389 -0.51 -17.78 -17.08
CA ILE A 389 -0.06 -17.93 -15.69
C ILE A 389 1.38 -17.41 -15.61
N TYR A 390 1.61 -16.35 -14.83
CA TYR A 390 2.96 -15.88 -14.50
C TYR A 390 3.30 -16.21 -13.05
N PHE A 391 4.40 -16.94 -12.85
CA PHE A 391 4.97 -17.15 -11.52
C PHE A 391 5.84 -15.95 -11.14
N THR A 392 5.57 -15.36 -9.98
CA THR A 392 6.42 -14.35 -9.37
C THR A 392 7.32 -15.00 -8.31
N SER A 393 8.42 -14.33 -7.96
CA SER A 393 9.41 -14.79 -6.99
C SER A 393 8.91 -14.74 -5.54
N GLY A 394 7.70 -15.27 -5.27
CA GLY A 394 6.96 -15.14 -4.02
C GLY A 394 7.85 -14.88 -2.81
N SER A 395 7.62 -13.78 -2.09
CA SER A 395 8.55 -13.18 -1.11
C SER A 395 8.98 -14.08 0.05
N THR A 396 8.44 -15.29 0.15
CA THR A 396 8.72 -16.27 1.20
C THR A 396 9.53 -17.48 0.72
N GLY A 397 9.85 -17.57 -0.59
CA GLY A 397 10.46 -18.77 -1.19
C GLY A 397 9.43 -19.85 -1.50
#